data_AF-A0A072U952-F1
#
_entry.id   AF-A0A072U952-F1
#
_cell.length_a   1.000
_cell.length_b   1.000
_cell.length_c   1.000
_cell.angle_alpha   90.00
_cell.angle_beta   90.00
_cell.angle_gamma   90.00
#
_symmetry.space_group_name_H-M   'P 1'
#
loop_
_entity.id
_entity.type
_entity.pdbx_description
1 polymer ?
#
loop_
_entity_poly.entity_id
_entity_poly.type
_entity_poly.pdbx_seq_one_letter_code
_entity_poly.pdbx_strand_id
1 'polypeptide(L)'
;MENEEKVRKPKILCLHGFRTSGEIMKKQIHKWPQNVLDKLDLVFVEAPFPCNDKSDVEDIFDPPYYEWFPFNEFWLDLTWFVGQVEENEELGKCVAEEEEDFEKMN
;
A
#
# COMPACT_ATOMS: atom_id res chain seq x y z
N MET A 1 -23.38 16.15 -38.43
CA MET A 1 -23.36 16.01 -36.97
C MET A 1 -22.01 15.46 -36.63
N GLU A 2 -21.13 16.30 -36.08
CA GLU A 2 -19.75 15.95 -35.78
C GLU A 2 -19.72 14.78 -34.80
N ASN A 3 -18.97 13.76 -35.16
CA ASN A 3 -18.59 12.67 -34.28
C ASN A 3 -17.53 13.24 -33.33
N GLU A 4 -17.97 13.93 -32.28
CA GLU A 4 -17.08 14.26 -31.16
C GLU A 4 -16.67 12.95 -30.50
N GLU A 5 -15.52 12.41 -30.90
CA GLU A 5 -14.82 11.41 -30.09
C GLU A 5 -14.56 12.06 -28.73
N LYS A 6 -15.43 11.77 -27.75
CA LYS A 6 -15.22 12.18 -26.36
C LYS A 6 -13.92 11.56 -25.89
N VAL A 7 -12.84 12.35 -25.92
CA VAL A 7 -11.56 11.99 -25.35
C VAL A 7 -11.81 11.57 -23.90
N ARG A 8 -11.64 10.28 -23.62
CA ARG A 8 -11.87 9.74 -22.27
C ARG A 8 -10.75 10.23 -21.36
N LYS A 9 -11.12 10.82 -20.23
CA LYS A 9 -10.15 11.19 -19.19
C LYS A 9 -9.50 9.92 -18.65
N PRO A 10 -8.17 9.90 -18.43
CA PRO A 10 -7.52 8.80 -17.72
C PRO A 10 -8.11 8.68 -16.32
N LYS A 11 -8.45 7.45 -15.94
CA LYS A 11 -8.88 7.11 -14.58
C LYS A 11 -7.66 6.74 -13.74
N ILE A 12 -7.51 7.39 -12.59
CA ILE A 12 -6.41 7.16 -11.66
C ILE A 12 -7.00 6.70 -10.34
N LEU A 13 -6.57 5.53 -9.89
CA LEU A 13 -6.84 5.04 -8.55
C LEU A 13 -5.83 5.69 -7.58
N CYS A 14 -6.33 6.41 -6.59
CA CYS A 14 -5.57 7.16 -5.61
C CYS A 14 -5.53 6.38 -4.29
N LEU A 15 -4.35 5.85 -3.96
CA LEU A 15 -4.09 5.13 -2.71
C LEU A 15 -3.45 6.07 -1.70
N HIS A 16 -4.06 6.21 -0.53
CA HIS A 16 -3.53 7.06 0.54
C HIS A 16 -2.29 6.44 1.20
N GLY A 17 -1.50 7.27 1.88
CA GLY A 17 -0.30 6.86 2.60
C GLY A 17 -0.58 6.15 3.92
N PHE A 18 0.49 5.75 4.61
CA PHE A 18 0.41 5.08 5.92
C PHE A 18 -0.39 5.89 6.93
N ARG A 19 -1.35 5.25 7.62
CA ARG A 19 -2.21 5.85 8.65
C ARG A 19 -2.87 7.16 8.20
N THR A 20 -3.38 7.20 6.98
CA THR A 20 -4.18 8.32 6.44
C THR A 20 -5.47 7.78 5.83
N SER A 21 -6.20 8.60 5.08
CA SER A 21 -7.43 8.19 4.39
C SER A 21 -7.48 8.74 2.97
N GLY A 22 -8.33 8.13 2.14
CA GLY A 22 -8.66 8.60 0.80
C GLY A 22 -9.17 10.04 0.81
N GLU A 23 -9.99 10.41 1.79
CA GLU A 23 -10.45 11.80 1.96
C GLU A 23 -9.32 12.78 2.33
N ILE A 24 -8.32 12.36 3.12
CA ILE A 24 -7.14 13.19 3.40
C ILE A 24 -6.32 13.39 2.11
N MET A 25 -6.06 12.33 1.35
CA MET A 25 -5.36 12.42 0.07
C MET A 25 -6.10 13.33 -0.91
N LYS A 26 -7.42 13.23 -0.96
CA LYS A 26 -8.27 14.12 -1.76
C LYS A 26 -8.07 15.58 -1.36
N LYS A 27 -8.13 15.93 -0.07
CA LYS A 27 -7.84 17.30 0.41
C LYS A 27 -6.45 17.79 -0.02
N GLN A 28 -5.44 16.91 0.03
CA GLN A 28 -4.08 17.25 -0.40
C GLN A 28 -3.97 17.49 -1.90
N ILE A 29 -4.66 16.68 -2.73
CA ILE A 29 -4.67 16.83 -4.20
C ILE A 29 -5.36 18.11 -4.67
N HIS A 30 -6.31 18.66 -3.90
CA HIS A 30 -6.94 19.95 -4.24
C HIS A 30 -5.94 21.14 -4.30
N LYS A 31 -4.68 20.95 -3.88
CA LYS A 31 -3.60 21.92 -4.09
C LYS A 31 -3.13 22.00 -5.55
N TRP A 32 -3.48 21.03 -6.40
CA TRP A 32 -3.09 21.02 -7.80
C TRP A 32 -3.91 22.02 -8.63
N PRO A 33 -3.35 22.56 -9.72
CA PRO A 33 -4.08 23.46 -10.62
C PRO A 33 -5.34 22.81 -11.22
N GLN A 34 -6.44 23.57 -11.28
CA GLN A 34 -7.74 23.07 -11.77
C GLN A 34 -7.65 22.52 -13.20
N ASN A 35 -6.84 23.14 -14.06
CA ASN A 35 -6.64 22.67 -15.45
C ASN A 35 -5.99 21.28 -15.56
N VAL A 36 -5.32 20.81 -14.50
CA VAL A 36 -4.82 19.44 -14.39
C VAL A 36 -5.96 18.53 -13.92
N LEU A 37 -6.66 18.90 -12.85
CA LEU A 37 -7.75 18.12 -12.28
C LEU A 37 -8.88 17.88 -13.30
N ASP A 38 -9.20 18.89 -14.11
CA ASP A 38 -10.22 18.80 -15.16
C ASP A 38 -9.91 17.76 -16.23
N LYS A 39 -8.65 17.33 -16.35
CA LYS A 39 -8.22 16.33 -17.33
C LYS A 39 -8.19 14.91 -16.76
N LEU A 40 -8.37 14.74 -15.45
CA LEU A 40 -8.24 13.46 -14.76
C LEU A 40 -9.60 13.01 -14.21
N ASP A 41 -9.76 11.70 -14.05
CA ASP A 41 -10.84 11.09 -13.28
C ASP A 41 -10.18 10.37 -12.08
N LEU A 42 -10.26 10.98 -10.90
CA LEU A 42 -9.56 10.51 -9.69
C LEU A 42 -10.51 9.71 -8.81
N VAL A 43 -10.14 8.47 -8.49
CA VAL A 43 -10.90 7.58 -7.61
C VAL A 43 -10.13 7.39 -6.32
N PHE A 44 -10.62 7.95 -5.23
CA PHE A 44 -10.04 7.79 -3.91
C PHE A 44 -10.67 6.60 -3.20
N VAL A 45 -9.84 5.74 -2.62
CA VAL A 45 -10.27 4.55 -1.90
C VAL A 45 -9.68 4.53 -0.50
N GLU A 46 -10.42 3.95 0.42
CA GLU A 46 -9.94 3.70 1.78
C GLU A 46 -9.30 2.32 1.86
N ALA A 47 -8.25 2.22 2.66
CA ALA A 47 -7.64 0.94 2.98
C ALA A 47 -8.56 0.11 3.91
N PRO A 48 -8.47 -1.23 3.88
CA PRO A 48 -9.44 -2.09 4.55
C PRO A 48 -9.28 -2.16 6.09
N PHE A 49 -8.13 -1.77 6.64
CA PHE A 49 -7.86 -1.88 8.08
C PHE A 49 -7.89 -0.51 8.74
N PRO A 50 -8.70 -0.30 9.79
CA PRO A 50 -8.62 0.91 10.60
C PRO A 50 -7.27 1.02 11.29
N CYS A 51 -6.74 2.25 11.37
CA CYS A 51 -5.56 2.54 12.18
C CYS A 51 -5.90 2.38 13.67
N ASN A 52 -5.14 1.54 14.38
CA ASN A 52 -5.33 1.31 15.81
C ASN A 52 -4.49 2.24 16.70
N ASP A 53 -3.52 2.92 16.11
CA ASP A 53 -2.51 3.74 16.79
C ASP A 53 -2.53 5.19 16.28
N LYS A 54 -1.58 5.99 16.78
CA LYS A 54 -1.41 7.37 16.34
C LYS A 54 -1.00 7.49 14.88
N SER A 55 -1.56 8.48 14.20
CA SER A 55 -1.13 8.98 12.91
C SER A 55 -0.32 10.27 13.05
N ASP A 56 0.73 10.40 12.25
CA ASP A 56 1.57 11.61 12.19
C ASP A 56 0.81 12.85 11.65
N VAL A 57 -0.41 12.65 11.14
CA VAL A 57 -1.23 13.74 10.59
C VAL A 57 -2.38 14.18 11.52
N GLU A 58 -2.44 13.65 12.74
CA GLU A 58 -3.51 13.93 13.72
C GLU A 58 -3.67 15.40 14.06
N ASP A 59 -2.57 16.17 14.09
CA ASP A 59 -2.60 17.60 14.39
C ASP A 59 -3.11 18.45 13.20
N ILE A 60 -3.29 17.85 12.03
CA ILE A 60 -3.60 18.56 10.76
C ILE A 60 -4.93 18.09 10.17
N PHE A 61 -5.26 16.80 10.29
CA PHE A 61 -6.44 16.20 9.69
C PHE A 61 -7.16 15.33 10.70
N ASP A 62 -8.49 15.48 10.77
CA ASP A 62 -9.33 14.63 11.61
C ASP A 62 -9.36 13.17 11.11
N PRO A 63 -9.54 12.18 12.00
CA PRO A 63 -9.79 10.78 11.65
C PRO A 63 -11.08 10.61 10.83
N PRO A 64 -11.32 9.45 10.18
CA PRO A 64 -10.62 8.17 10.32
C PRO A 64 -9.32 8.04 9.53
N TYR A 65 -8.43 7.17 10.03
CA TYR A 65 -7.21 6.75 9.34
C TYR A 65 -7.23 5.24 9.12
N TYR A 66 -6.59 4.80 8.04
CA TYR A 66 -6.57 3.41 7.61
C TYR A 66 -5.15 2.96 7.22
N GLU A 67 -4.97 1.64 7.17
CA GLU A 67 -3.74 0.94 6.80
C GLU A 67 -4.05 -0.12 5.73
N TRP A 68 -3.16 -0.26 4.74
CA TRP A 68 -3.29 -1.24 3.64
C TRP A 68 -2.99 -2.66 4.08
N PHE A 69 -2.09 -2.79 5.05
CA PHE A 69 -1.67 -4.06 5.61
C PHE A 69 -1.87 -3.99 7.12
N PRO A 70 -2.42 -5.03 7.75
CA PRO A 70 -2.54 -5.05 9.20
C PRO A 70 -1.15 -5.17 9.80
N PHE A 71 -0.86 -4.38 10.83
CA PHE A 71 0.29 -4.66 11.67
C PHE A 71 0.04 -5.99 12.40
N ASN A 72 0.79 -7.04 12.05
CA ASN A 72 0.82 -8.27 12.82
C ASN A 72 2.27 -8.66 13.10
N GLU A 73 2.53 -9.22 14.27
CA GLU A 73 3.87 -9.62 14.71
C GLU A 73 4.47 -10.70 13.79
N PHE A 74 3.63 -11.51 13.15
CA PHE A 74 4.04 -12.55 12.22
C PHE A 74 4.79 -12.01 10.98
N TRP A 75 4.40 -10.85 10.44
CA TRP A 75 5.11 -10.22 9.31
C TRP A 75 6.50 -9.73 9.71
N LEU A 76 6.66 -9.25 10.95
CA LEU A 76 7.97 -8.85 11.47
C LEU A 76 8.88 -10.06 11.70
N ASP A 77 8.33 -11.16 12.23
CA ASP A 77 9.08 -12.40 12.41
C ASP A 77 9.55 -12.97 11.06
N LEU A 78 8.71 -12.97 10.02
CA LEU A 78 9.12 -13.44 8.69
C LEU A 78 10.20 -12.56 8.06
N THR A 79 10.06 -11.24 8.11
CA THR A 79 11.04 -10.33 7.51
C THR A 79 12.38 -10.36 8.24
N TRP A 80 12.36 -10.46 9.57
CA TRP A 80 13.55 -10.67 10.38
C TRP A 80 14.19 -12.04 10.12
N PHE A 81 13.39 -13.10 10.07
CA PHE A 81 13.85 -14.45 9.78
C PHE A 81 14.49 -14.55 8.39
N VAL A 82 13.84 -14.03 7.35
CA VAL A 82 14.39 -13.99 5.98
C VAL A 82 15.70 -13.20 5.94
N GLY A 83 15.77 -12.06 6.63
CA GLY A 83 17.02 -11.30 6.74
C GLY A 83 18.15 -12.08 7.41
N GLN A 84 17.85 -12.90 8.43
CA GLN A 84 18.85 -13.76 9.06
C GLN A 84 19.34 -14.89 8.15
N VAL A 85 18.45 -15.47 7.35
CA VAL A 85 18.79 -16.54 6.40
C VAL A 85 19.70 -16.02 5.29
N GLU A 86 19.47 -14.81 4.78
CA GLU A 86 20.33 -14.20 3.74
C GLU A 86 21.71 -13.82 4.27
N GLU A 87 21.82 -13.37 5.52
CA GLU A 87 23.10 -12.98 6.12
C GLU A 87 23.91 -14.18 6.66
N ASN A 88 23.24 -15.30 6.95
CA ASN A 88 23.87 -16.48 7.54
C ASN A 88 23.93 -17.65 6.54
N GLU A 89 25.07 -17.77 5.86
CA GLU A 89 25.31 -18.75 4.80
C GLU A 89 25.17 -20.21 5.25
N GLU A 90 25.37 -20.52 6.53
CA GLU A 90 25.17 -21.87 7.09
C GLU A 90 23.68 -22.17 7.33
N LEU A 91 22.94 -21.20 7.88
CA LEU A 91 21.47 -21.30 8.05
C LEU A 91 20.76 -21.36 6.68
N GLY A 92 21.22 -20.59 5.69
CA GLY A 92 20.73 -20.69 4.32
C GLY A 92 20.94 -22.07 3.68
N LYS A 93 22.05 -22.75 3.98
CA LYS A 93 22.33 -24.11 3.52
C LYS A 93 21.42 -25.15 4.19
N CYS A 94 21.19 -25.04 5.50
CA CYS A 94 20.28 -25.93 6.22
C CYS A 94 18.84 -25.84 5.71
N VAL A 95 18.33 -24.64 5.41
CA VAL A 95 16.97 -24.45 4.88
C VAL A 95 16.86 -25.03 3.46
N ALA A 96 17.87 -24.85 2.61
CA ALA A 96 17.89 -25.43 1.27
C ALA A 96 17.92 -26.97 1.28
N GLU A 97 18.61 -27.58 2.25
CA GLU A 97 18.61 -29.04 2.44
C GLU A 97 17.22 -29.56 2.89
N GLU A 98 16.52 -28.83 3.77
CA GLU A 98 15.17 -29.20 4.21
C GLU A 98 14.11 -29.06 3.10
N GLU A 99 14.22 -28.05 2.21
CA GLU A 99 13.34 -27.93 1.05
C GLU A 99 13.52 -29.09 0.05
N GLU A 100 14.78 -29.50 -0.20
CA GLU A 100 15.08 -30.63 -1.07
C GLU A 100 14.52 -31.96 -0.51
N ASP A 101 14.57 -32.15 0.81
CA ASP A 101 14.03 -33.36 1.45
C ASP A 101 12.48 -33.37 1.46
N PHE A 102 11.85 -32.20 1.56
CA PHE A 102 10.39 -32.07 1.44
C PHE A 102 9.89 -32.33 0.01
N GLU A 103 10.61 -31.86 -1.01
CA GLU A 103 10.29 -32.14 -2.42
C GLU A 103 10.45 -33.62 -2.77
N LYS A 104 11.42 -34.33 -2.17
CA LYS A 104 11.62 -35.78 -2.36
C LYS A 104 10.55 -36.64 -1.66
N MET A 105 9.74 -36.06 -0.78
CA MET A 105 8.64 -36.75 -0.09
C MET A 105 7.28 -36.63 -0.81
N ASN A 106 7.17 -35.82 -1.88
CA ASN A 106 5.99 -35.72 -2.74
C ASN A 106 6.21 -36.38 -4.11
#